data_AF-X1HKB4-F1
#
_entry.id   AF-X1HKB4-F1
#
_cell.length_a   1.000
_cell.length_b   1.000
_cell.length_c   1.000
_cell.angle_alpha   90.00
_cell.angle_beta   90.00
_cell.angle_gamma   90.00
#
_symmetry.space_group_name_H-M   'P 1'
#
loop_
_entity.id
_entity.type
_entity.pdbx_description
1 polymer ?
#
loop_
_entity_poly.entity_id
_entity_poly.type
_entity_poly.pdbx_seq_one_letter_code
_entity_poly.pdbx_strand_id
1 'polypeptide(L)'
;MLPQAYLTDKQMIIWSLLLKNLSKAEVGRRLGITRQAIYDAENVILRKVEQALTHTAEAGMIETRYLNPRKGILLGLNPSTNRSVIITFSTRNGIQTWHYEEPECASCKWKGEVPREVAGRGRG
;
A
#
# COMPACT_ATOMS: atom_id res chain seq x y z
N MET A 1 -11.25 -9.08 19.92
CA MET A 1 -10.26 -8.07 20.36
C MET A 1 -9.54 -7.58 19.12
N LEU A 2 -9.76 -6.34 18.71
CA LEU A 2 -8.94 -5.72 17.66
C LEU A 2 -7.55 -5.51 18.27
N PRO A 3 -6.46 -6.07 17.69
CA PRO A 3 -5.15 -5.78 18.23
C PRO A 3 -4.94 -4.28 18.07
N GLN A 4 -4.67 -3.60 19.19
CA GLN A 4 -4.06 -2.27 19.17
C GLN A 4 -3.05 -2.24 18.02
N ALA A 5 -3.24 -1.26 17.11
CA ALA A 5 -2.53 -1.10 15.84
C ALA A 5 -1.19 -1.85 15.82
N TYR A 6 -0.99 -2.76 14.85
CA TYR A 6 0.10 -3.74 14.79
C TYR A 6 1.50 -3.23 15.23
N LEU A 7 1.76 -1.93 15.08
CA LEU A 7 2.93 -1.22 15.57
C LEU A 7 2.56 -0.24 16.70
N THR A 8 3.40 -0.15 17.73
CA THR A 8 3.31 0.93 18.75
C THR A 8 3.64 2.30 18.14
N ASP A 9 3.30 3.41 18.81
CA ASP A 9 3.61 4.76 18.32
C ASP A 9 5.08 4.97 17.99
N LYS A 10 5.98 4.49 18.86
CA LYS A 10 7.43 4.54 18.64
C LYS A 10 7.84 3.71 17.41
N GLN A 11 7.23 2.54 17.23
CA GLN A 11 7.47 1.68 16.06
C GLN A 11 6.96 2.34 14.77
N MET A 12 5.79 2.99 14.81
CA MET A 12 5.25 3.75 13.67
C MET A 12 6.16 4.91 13.28
N ILE A 13 6.69 5.66 14.24
CA ILE A 13 7.64 6.75 13.97
C ILE A 13 8.91 6.21 13.30
N ILE A 14 9.53 5.18 13.88
CA ILE A 14 10.73 4.55 13.30
C ILE A 14 10.46 4.09 11.87
N TRP A 15 9.36 3.35 11.66
CA TRP A 15 9.02 2.81 10.35
C TRP A 15 8.73 3.91 9.32
N SER A 16 8.05 4.99 9.71
CA SER A 16 7.79 6.14 8.83
C SER A 16 9.07 6.82 8.32
N LEU A 17 10.13 6.85 9.15
CA LEU A 17 11.43 7.41 8.77
C LEU A 17 12.18 6.44 7.85
N LEU A 18 12.10 5.13 8.11
CA LEU A 18 12.71 4.11 7.26
C LEU A 18 12.05 4.05 5.87
N LEU A 19 10.72 4.22 5.79
CA LEU A 19 9.97 4.31 4.52
C LEU A 19 10.41 5.51 3.66
N LYS A 20 10.88 6.60 4.31
CA LYS A 20 11.47 7.77 3.64
C LYS A 20 12.92 7.54 3.22
N ASN A 21 13.43 6.31 3.29
CA ASN A 21 14.79 5.90 2.96
C ASN A 21 15.89 6.55 3.82
N LEU A 22 15.56 7.00 5.04
CA LEU A 22 16.60 7.46 5.97
C LEU A 22 17.46 6.27 6.43
N SER A 23 18.77 6.50 6.58
CA SER A 23 19.67 5.48 7.11
C SER A 23 19.37 5.21 8.58
N LYS A 24 19.62 3.98 9.06
CA LYS A 24 19.43 3.62 10.47
C LYS A 24 20.22 4.52 11.43
N ALA A 25 21.41 4.98 11.00
CA ALA A 25 22.22 5.92 11.77
C ALA A 25 21.53 7.28 11.89
N GLU A 26 20.98 7.80 10.79
CA GLU A 26 20.23 9.06 10.79
C GLU A 26 18.95 8.97 11.64
N VAL A 27 18.19 7.87 11.51
CA VAL A 27 17.01 7.63 12.35
C VAL A 27 17.40 7.57 13.84
N GLY A 28 18.50 6.88 14.15
CA GLY A 28 19.04 6.81 15.52
C GLY A 28 19.38 8.19 16.08
N ARG A 29 20.08 9.03 15.30
CA ARG A 29 20.39 10.42 15.68
C ARG A 29 19.14 11.24 15.98
N ARG A 30 18.10 11.16 15.14
CA ARG A 30 16.85 11.92 15.31
C ARG A 30 16.05 11.50 16.53
N LEU A 31 16.12 10.23 16.90
CA LEU A 31 15.33 9.65 17.99
C LEU A 31 16.12 9.49 19.29
N GLY A 32 17.39 9.91 19.34
CA GLY A 32 18.25 9.77 20.51
C GLY A 32 18.54 8.31 20.90
N ILE A 33 18.55 7.39 19.92
CA ILE A 33 18.77 5.95 20.13
C ILE A 33 19.88 5.41 19.24
N THR A 34 20.49 4.31 19.65
CA THR A 34 21.64 3.74 18.93
C THR A 34 21.23 3.14 17.58
N ARG A 35 22.17 3.09 16.63
CA ARG A 35 21.97 2.40 15.34
C ARG A 35 21.54 0.94 15.52
N GLN A 36 22.09 0.27 16.52
CA GLN A 36 21.77 -1.13 16.84
C GLN A 36 20.32 -1.25 17.32
N ALA A 37 19.87 -0.36 18.21
CA ALA A 37 18.48 -0.33 18.65
C ALA A 37 17.50 -0.09 17.48
N ILE A 38 17.86 0.73 16.49
CA ILE A 38 17.06 0.89 15.26
C ILE A 38 17.03 -0.39 14.42
N TYR A 39 18.15 -1.10 14.30
CA TYR A 39 18.20 -2.37 13.58
C TYR A 39 17.28 -3.42 14.22
N ASP A 40 17.34 -3.56 15.55
CA ASP A 40 16.51 -4.51 16.29
C ASP A 40 15.03 -4.12 16.22
N ALA A 41 14.73 -2.83 16.35
CA ALA A 41 13.38 -2.31 16.19
C ALA A 41 12.84 -2.54 14.77
N GLU A 42 13.64 -2.31 13.72
CA GLU A 42 13.25 -2.57 12.34
C GLU A 42 12.86 -4.04 12.15
N ASN A 43 13.64 -5.00 12.66
CA ASN A 43 13.32 -6.42 12.52
C ASN A 43 11.98 -6.77 13.20
N VAL A 44 11.72 -6.23 14.38
CA VAL A 44 10.44 -6.43 15.08
C VAL A 44 9.29 -5.81 14.29
N ILE A 45 9.48 -4.60 13.75
CA ILE A 45 8.49 -3.90 12.93
C ILE A 45 8.16 -4.71 11.68
N LEU A 46 9.17 -5.17 10.93
CA LEU A 46 8.97 -5.89 9.68
C LEU A 46 8.20 -7.20 9.91
N ARG A 47 8.53 -7.96 10.97
CA ARG A 47 7.77 -9.16 11.34
C ARG A 47 6.31 -8.86 11.65
N LYS A 48 6.03 -7.78 12.38
CA LYS A 48 4.66 -7.37 12.70
C LYS A 48 3.87 -6.93 11.47
N VAL A 49 4.51 -6.19 10.56
CA VAL A 49 3.88 -5.77 9.28
C VAL A 49 3.62 -6.98 8.39
N GLU A 50 4.56 -7.91 8.31
CA GLU A 50 4.39 -9.19 7.61
C GLU A 50 3.20 -9.98 8.17
N GLN A 51 3.16 -10.21 9.49
CA GLN A 51 2.04 -10.89 10.15
C GLN A 51 0.71 -10.18 9.88
N ALA A 52 0.70 -8.86 9.90
CA ALA A 52 -0.48 -8.05 9.60
C ALA A 52 -1.01 -8.29 8.19
N LEU A 53 -0.12 -8.21 7.20
CA LEU A 53 -0.45 -8.41 5.79
C LEU A 53 -0.91 -9.85 5.53
N THR A 54 -0.15 -10.84 6.02
CA THR A 54 -0.45 -12.26 5.83
C THR A 54 -1.76 -12.64 6.50
N HIS A 55 -2.01 -12.22 7.74
CA HIS A 55 -3.27 -12.51 8.42
C HIS A 55 -4.47 -11.90 7.68
N THR A 56 -4.31 -10.71 7.09
CA THR A 56 -5.36 -10.10 6.27
C THR A 56 -5.58 -10.87 4.97
N ALA A 57 -4.51 -11.36 4.34
CA ALA A 57 -4.63 -12.20 3.15
C ALA A 57 -5.35 -13.51 3.45
N GLU A 58 -4.96 -14.20 4.53
CA GLU A 58 -5.58 -15.45 4.99
C GLU A 58 -7.07 -15.26 5.32
N ALA A 59 -7.42 -14.22 6.08
CA ALA A 59 -8.79 -13.88 6.41
C ALA A 59 -9.64 -13.55 5.16
N GLY A 60 -9.00 -12.99 4.13
CA GLY A 60 -9.62 -12.69 2.84
C GLY A 60 -9.59 -13.84 1.83
N MET A 61 -9.08 -15.02 2.20
CA MET A 61 -8.82 -16.15 1.29
C MET A 61 -8.02 -15.73 0.05
N ILE A 62 -7.05 -14.84 0.24
CA ILE A 62 -6.18 -14.33 -0.82
C ILE A 62 -4.90 -15.16 -0.86
N GLU A 63 -4.59 -15.71 -2.03
CA GLU A 63 -3.33 -16.40 -2.26
C GLU A 63 -2.20 -15.38 -2.42
N THR A 64 -1.25 -15.38 -1.49
CA THR A 64 -0.11 -14.46 -1.52
C THR A 64 0.80 -14.77 -2.71
N ARG A 65 1.02 -13.77 -3.57
CA ARG A 65 1.95 -13.85 -4.71
C ARG A 65 3.26 -13.13 -4.45
N TYR A 66 3.18 -12.01 -3.73
CA TYR A 66 4.34 -11.20 -3.38
C TYR A 66 4.09 -10.48 -2.07
N LEU A 67 5.11 -10.41 -1.22
CA LEU A 67 5.07 -9.75 0.07
C LEU A 67 6.33 -8.90 0.26
N ASN A 68 6.15 -7.64 0.61
CA ASN A 68 7.22 -6.72 0.96
C ASN A 68 6.87 -5.92 2.23
N PRO A 69 7.27 -6.42 3.42
CA PRO A 69 6.97 -5.76 4.68
C PRO A 69 7.70 -4.42 4.83
N ARG A 70 8.84 -4.23 4.15
CA ARG A 70 9.58 -2.95 4.16
C ARG A 70 8.78 -1.83 3.50
N LYS A 71 8.03 -2.15 2.45
CA LYS A 71 7.11 -1.21 1.77
C LYS A 71 5.68 -1.26 2.31
N GLY A 72 5.37 -2.25 3.16
CA GLY A 72 4.02 -2.48 3.66
C GLY A 72 3.05 -2.90 2.56
N ILE A 73 3.48 -3.75 1.62
CA ILE A 73 2.65 -4.17 0.48
C ILE A 73 2.63 -5.70 0.39
N LEU A 74 1.45 -6.27 0.19
CA LEU A 74 1.23 -7.65 -0.24
C LEU A 74 0.38 -7.62 -1.51
N LEU A 75 0.82 -8.32 -2.54
CA LEU A 75 0.06 -8.61 -3.74
C LEU A 75 -0.38 -10.07 -3.70
N GLY A 76 -1.67 -10.30 -3.92
CA GLY A 76 -2.23 -11.63 -3.98
C GLY A 76 -3.29 -11.78 -5.06
N LEU A 77 -3.83 -12.98 -5.15
CA LEU A 77 -4.88 -13.35 -6.07
C LEU A 77 -6.04 -13.92 -5.26
N ASN A 78 -7.26 -13.45 -5.50
CA ASN A 78 -8.44 -14.08 -4.92
C ASN A 78 -8.84 -15.28 -5.79
N PRO A 79 -8.76 -16.53 -5.29
CA PRO A 79 -9.06 -17.72 -6.09
C PRO A 79 -10.50 -17.79 -6.59
N SER A 80 -11.46 -17.21 -5.86
CA SER A 80 -12.88 -17.26 -6.19
C SER A 80 -13.25 -16.34 -7.36
N THR A 81 -12.52 -15.25 -7.53
CA THR A 81 -12.79 -14.24 -8.58
C THR A 81 -11.70 -14.19 -9.64
N ASN A 82 -10.58 -14.88 -9.42
CA ASN A 82 -9.37 -14.81 -10.23
C ASN A 82 -8.85 -13.37 -10.44
N ARG A 83 -9.12 -12.47 -9.48
CA ARG A 83 -8.74 -11.05 -9.55
C ARG A 83 -7.58 -10.76 -8.61
N SER A 84 -6.70 -9.85 -9.05
CA SER A 84 -5.60 -9.37 -8.22
C SER A 84 -6.11 -8.53 -7.05
N VAL A 85 -5.49 -8.72 -5.90
CA VAL A 85 -5.77 -7.98 -4.67
C VAL A 85 -4.48 -7.42 -4.13
N ILE A 86 -4.48 -6.14 -3.75
CA ILE A 86 -3.35 -5.49 -3.10
C ILE A 86 -3.76 -5.21 -1.65
N ILE A 87 -2.97 -5.69 -0.70
CA ILE A 87 -3.11 -5.34 0.71
C ILE A 87 -1.95 -4.40 1.06
N THR A 88 -2.27 -3.25 1.62
CA THR A 88 -1.29 -2.24 2.03
C THR A 88 -1.37 -2.01 3.53
N PHE A 89 -0.22 -1.81 4.18
CA PHE A 89 -0.12 -1.32 5.55
C PHE A 89 0.50 0.08 5.51
N SER A 90 -0.06 1.02 6.25
CA SER A 90 0.46 2.39 6.37
C SER A 90 0.37 2.91 7.79
N THR A 91 1.25 3.84 8.17
CA THR A 91 1.21 4.46 9.50
C THR A 91 0.00 5.37 9.72
N ARG A 92 -0.64 5.84 8.64
CA ARG A 92 -1.80 6.74 8.72
C ARG A 92 -3.12 5.97 8.72
N ASN A 93 -3.26 5.00 7.83
CA ASN A 93 -4.55 4.34 7.56
C ASN A 93 -4.59 2.89 8.08
N GLY A 94 -3.49 2.36 8.62
CA GLY A 94 -3.41 0.94 8.99
C GLY A 94 -3.45 0.03 7.76
N ILE A 95 -4.14 -1.09 7.88
CA ILE A 95 -4.33 -2.06 6.78
C ILE A 95 -5.45 -1.60 5.87
N GLN A 96 -5.22 -1.68 4.56
CA GLN A 96 -6.24 -1.46 3.52
C GLN A 96 -6.13 -2.56 2.47
N THR A 97 -7.27 -3.02 1.97
CA THR A 97 -7.36 -4.03 0.91
C THR A 97 -7.98 -3.39 -0.32
N TRP A 98 -7.32 -3.54 -1.46
CA TRP A 98 -7.70 -2.99 -2.75
C TRP A 98 -7.98 -4.14 -3.70
N HIS A 99 -9.21 -4.23 -4.17
CA HIS A 99 -9.61 -5.21 -5.18
C HIS A 99 -9.49 -4.57 -6.55
N TYR A 100 -8.83 -5.26 -7.48
CA TYR A 100 -8.87 -4.86 -8.88
C TYR A 100 -10.23 -5.27 -9.46
N GLU A 101 -10.99 -4.28 -9.92
CA GLU A 101 -12.19 -4.50 -10.73
C GLU A 101 -11.86 -4.06 -12.15
N GLU A 102 -12.04 -4.97 -13.12
CA GLU A 102 -12.10 -4.54 -14.52
C GLU A 102 -13.36 -3.70 -14.69
N PRO A 103 -13.28 -2.49 -15.28
CA PRO A 103 -14.48 -1.78 -15.65
C PRO A 103 -15.24 -2.64 -16.67
N GLU A 104 -16.48 -3.01 -16.35
CA GLU A 104 -17.41 -3.57 -17.32
C GLU A 104 -17.73 -2.50 -18.38
N CYS A 105 -16.83 -2.27 -19.33
CA CYS A 105 -17.10 -1.48 -20.53
C CYS A 105 -17.98 -2.31 -21.51
N ALA A 106 -19.08 -2.89 -21.04
CA ALA A 106 -20.09 -3.50 -21.91
C ALA A 106 -20.91 -2.43 -22.67
N SER A 107 -20.74 -1.15 -22.34
CA SER A 107 -21.52 -0.04 -22.93
C SER A 107 -20.72 1.22 -23.24
N CYS A 108 -19.38 1.15 -23.28
CA CYS A 108 -18.54 2.26 -23.73
C CYS A 108 -18.68 2.44 -25.24
N LYS A 109 -19.84 2.93 -25.69
CA LYS A 109 -19.99 3.53 -27.02
C LYS A 109 -19.13 4.78 -27.01
N TRP A 110 -17.95 4.67 -27.59
CA TRP A 110 -17.20 5.85 -28.02
C TRP A 110 -18.06 6.58 -29.06
N LYS A 111 -18.92 7.50 -28.60
CA LYS A 111 -19.51 8.49 -29.51
C LYS A 111 -18.42 9.49 -29.80
N GLY A 112 -17.74 9.28 -30.92
CA GLY A 112 -16.94 10.31 -31.57
C GLY A 112 -17.87 11.42 -32.07
N GLU A 113 -18.44 12.21 -31.15
CA GLU A 113 -19.00 13.50 -31.50
C GLU A 113 -17.84 14.49 -31.53
N VAL A 114 -17.34 14.74 -32.73
CA VAL A 114 -16.60 15.97 -33.02
C VAL A 114 -17.62 17.10 -32.87
N PRO A 115 -17.49 18.03 -31.91
CA PRO A 115 -18.41 19.15 -31.80
C PRO A 115 -18.31 19.96 -33.10
N ARG A 116 -19.43 20.11 -33.81
CA ARG A 116 -19.58 20.97 -35.01
C ARG A 116 -19.60 22.45 -34.63
N GLU A 117 -18.65 22.88 -33.81
CA GLU A 117 -18.58 24.24 -33.28
C GLU A 117 -17.33 25.00 -33.73
N VAL A 118 -16.88 24.75 -34.97
CA VAL A 118 -16.00 25.70 -35.67
C VAL A 118 -16.35 25.78 -37.16
N ALA A 119 -17.64 26.03 -37.46
CA ALA A 119 -18.02 26.67 -38.72
C ALA A 119 -18.15 28.18 -38.44
N GLY A 120 -17.13 28.97 -38.76
CA GLY A 120 -17.25 30.43 -38.60
C GLY A 120 -16.02 31.28 -38.89
N ARG A 121 -15.92 31.73 -40.16
CA ARG A 121 -15.53 33.09 -40.59
C ARG A 121 -14.04 33.50 -40.55
N GLY A 122 -13.50 33.83 -41.73
CA GLY A 122 -12.31 34.68 -41.86
C GLY A 122 -11.78 34.80 -43.28
N ARG A 123 -12.24 35.80 -44.03
CA ARG A 123 -11.63 36.27 -45.29
C ARG A 123 -10.19 36.75 -45.04
N GLY A 124 -9.33 36.56 -46.03
CA GLY A 124 -8.01 37.17 -46.16
C GLY A 124 -7.35 36.69 -47.43
#